data_AF-A0A2E0SZX6-F1
#
_entry.id   AF-A0A2E0SZX6-F1
#
_cell.length_a   1.000
_cell.length_b   1.000
_cell.length_c   1.000
_cell.angle_alpha   90.00
_cell.angle_beta   90.00
_cell.angle_gamma   90.00
#
_symmetry.space_group_name_H-M   'P 1'
#
loop_
_entity.id
_entity.type
_entity.pdbx_description
1 polymer ?
#
loop_
_entity_poly.entity_id
_entity_poly.type
_entity_poly.pdbx_seq_one_letter_code
_entity_poly.pdbx_strand_id
1 'polypeptide(L)' 'MHELDLQPGDLQLFAGRFSMHRVTRIVGDTTRYIGLPTYVHDPYRMNRPYHSESIYGRATEMHRERANVLVDGLVD' A
#
# COMPACT_ATOMS: atom_id res chain seq x y z
N MET A 1 0.71 11.52 -17.93
CA MET A 1 1.63 11.30 -16.80
C MET A 1 1.79 12.62 -16.08
N HIS A 2 1.51 12.67 -14.78
CA HIS A 2 1.63 13.89 -13.98
C HIS A 2 2.71 13.66 -12.92
N GLU A 3 3.66 14.58 -12.84
CA GLU A 3 4.76 14.54 -11.88
C GLU A 3 4.54 15.64 -10.83
N LEU A 4 4.75 15.30 -9.56
CA LEU A 4 4.60 16.19 -8.44
C LEU A 4 5.93 16.31 -7.71
N ASP A 5 6.38 17.54 -7.48
CA ASP A 5 7.57 17.85 -6.68
C ASP A 5 7.20 18.00 -5.20
N LEU A 6 6.91 16.87 -4.56
CA LEU A 6 6.47 16.84 -3.16
C LEU A 6 7.57 17.34 -2.21
N GLN A 7 7.21 18.31 -1.38
CA GLN A 7 8.05 18.89 -0.34
C GLN A 7 7.73 18.27 1.05
N PRO A 8 8.66 18.37 2.02
CA PRO A 8 8.37 17.96 3.39
C PRO A 8 7.13 18.66 3.94
N GLY A 9 6.14 17.87 4.37
CA GLY A 9 4.84 18.36 4.88
C GLY A 9 3.69 18.19 3.89
N ASP A 10 3.96 17.91 2.62
CA ASP A 10 2.91 17.67 1.63
C ASP A 10 2.17 16.35 1.90
N LEU A 11 0.85 16.38 1.75
CA LEU A 11 -0.02 15.20 1.81
C LEU A 11 -0.64 14.94 0.44
N GLN A 12 -0.34 13.78 -0.13
CA GLN A 12 -0.97 13.31 -1.35
C GLN A 12 -2.06 12.28 -1.04
N LEU A 13 -3.27 12.51 -1.55
CA LEU A 13 -4.36 11.53 -1.56
C LEU A 13 -4.58 11.04 -2.98
N PHE A 14 -4.63 9.73 -3.17
CA PHE A 14 -4.91 9.13 -4.46
C PHE A 14 -5.65 7.80 -4.30
N ALA A 15 -6.41 7.40 -5.32
CA ALA A 15 -7.12 6.13 -5.33
C ALA A 15 -6.12 5.00 -5.66
N GLY A 16 -5.52 4.41 -4.62
CA GLY A 16 -4.38 3.49 -4.74
C GLY A 16 -4.56 2.40 -5.80
N ARG A 17 -5.69 1.69 -5.77
CA ARG A 17 -5.99 0.58 -6.71
C ARG A 17 -6.14 1.01 -8.17
N PHE A 18 -6.42 2.29 -8.43
CA PHE A 18 -6.67 2.82 -9.77
C PHE A 18 -5.59 3.81 -10.25
N SER A 19 -4.55 4.04 -9.43
CA SER A 19 -3.53 5.04 -9.70
C SER A 19 -2.15 4.41 -9.70
N MET A 20 -1.69 3.99 -10.87
CA MET A 20 -0.30 3.56 -11.05
C MET A 20 0.63 4.75 -10.79
N HIS A 21 1.60 4.57 -9.91
CA HIS A 21 2.54 5.62 -9.52
C HIS A 21 3.96 5.04 -9.40
N ARG A 22 4.95 5.92 -9.54
CA ARG A 22 6.37 5.60 -9.44
C ARG A 22 7.06 6.70 -8.64
N VAL A 23 7.97 6.31 -7.76
CA VAL A 23 8.85 7.25 -7.05
C VAL A 23 10.21 7.36 -7.73
N THR A 24 10.84 8.53 -7.62
CA THR A 24 12.23 8.75 -8.08
C THR A 24 13.24 8.15 -7.10
N ARG A 25 14.43 7.82 -7.60
CA ARG A 25 15.54 7.36 -6.75
C ARG A 25 15.96 8.48 -5.79
N ILE A 26 16.23 8.12 -4.53
CA ILE A 26 16.82 9.05 -3.55
C ILE A 26 18.29 9.31 -3.95
N VAL A 27 18.68 10.58 -4.02
CA VAL A 27 20.03 11.05 -4.35
C VAL A 27 20.50 12.08 -3.33
N GLY A 28 21.82 12.20 -3.12
CA GLY A 28 22.41 13.10 -2.12
C GLY A 28 22.37 12.55 -0.69
N ASP A 29 22.68 13.42 0.28
CA ASP A 29 22.90 13.04 1.68
C ASP A 29 21.66 13.23 2.57
N THR A 30 20.58 13.80 2.02
CA THR A 30 19.34 14.04 2.76
C THR A 30 18.42 12.83 2.72
N THR A 31 18.10 12.27 3.88
CA THR A 31 17.14 11.17 4.00
C THR A 31 15.71 11.64 3.70
N ARG A 32 15.00 10.90 2.84
CA ARG A 32 13.55 11.11 2.60
C ARG A 32 12.73 10.18 3.49
N TYR A 33 12.02 10.76 4.46
CA TYR A 33 11.03 10.04 5.29
C TYR A 33 9.64 10.19 4.68
N ILE A 34 8.89 9.09 4.58
CA ILE A 34 7.53 9.07 4.03
C ILE A 34 6.63 8.27 4.98
N GLY A 35 5.49 8.86 5.35
CA GLY A 35 4.39 8.14 5.98
C GLY A 35 3.37 7.73 4.92
N LEU A 36 2.95 6.46 4.93
CA LEU A 36 1.99 5.91 3.96
C LEU A 36 0.75 5.37 4.68
N PRO A 37 -0.17 6.24 5.15
CA PRO A 37 -1.45 5.79 5.66
C PRO A 37 -2.32 5.28 4.49
N THR A 38 -2.91 4.10 4.67
CA THR A 38 -3.85 3.52 3.70
C THR A 38 -5.23 3.40 4.33
N TYR A 39 -6.25 3.81 3.58
CA TYR A 39 -7.64 3.77 3.99
C TYR A 39 -8.43 2.81 3.12
N VAL A 40 -9.30 2.04 3.76
CA VAL A 40 -10.14 1.01 3.13
C VAL A 40 -11.50 0.99 3.83
N HIS A 41 -12.55 0.66 3.09
CA HIS A 41 -13.89 0.56 3.65
C HIS A 41 -14.10 -0.73 4.47
N ASP A 42 -13.40 -1.81 4.13
CA ASP A 42 -13.46 -3.06 4.89
C ASP A 42 -12.62 -2.94 6.17
N PRO A 43 -13.24 -2.91 7.37
CA PRO A 43 -12.51 -2.78 8.63
C PRO A 43 -11.61 -3.99 8.96
N TYR A 44 -11.77 -5.09 8.23
CA TYR A 44 -10.98 -6.31 8.40
C TYR A 44 -10.03 -6.56 7.22
N ARG A 45 -9.81 -5.58 6.33
CA ARG A 45 -8.90 -5.73 5.19
C ARG A 45 -7.51 -6.12 5.71
N MET A 46 -6.94 -7.13 5.10
CA MET A 46 -5.56 -7.54 5.30
C MET A 46 -4.98 -8.06 3.98
N ASN A 47 -3.66 -8.17 3.91
CA ASN A 47 -2.99 -8.75 2.75
C ASN A 47 -3.44 -10.21 2.54
N ARG A 48 -3.31 -10.71 1.31
CA ARG A 48 -3.40 -12.14 1.04
C ARG A 48 -2.24 -12.88 1.73
N PRO A 49 -2.41 -14.15 2.15
CA PRO A 49 -1.36 -14.91 2.84
C PRO A 49 -0.01 -14.87 2.10
N TYR A 50 -0.02 -15.15 0.80
CA TYR A 50 1.20 -15.16 -0.01
C TYR A 50 1.91 -13.79 -0.04
N HIS A 51 1.15 -12.68 -0.08
CA HIS A 51 1.72 -11.34 -0.04
C HIS A 51 2.36 -11.06 1.31
N SER A 52 1.67 -11.35 2.42
CA SER A 52 2.24 -11.18 3.75
C SER A 52 3.50 -12.02 3.96
N GLU A 53 3.55 -13.24 3.46
CA GLU A 53 4.75 -14.08 3.49
C GLU A 53 5.90 -13.48 2.67
N SER A 54 5.62 -12.98 1.46
CA SER A 54 6.67 -12.40 0.60
C SER A 54 7.27 -11.10 1.16
N ILE A 55 6.47 -10.26 1.81
CA ILE A 55 6.90 -8.94 2.29
C ILE A 55 7.42 -9.03 3.72
N TYR A 56 6.74 -9.79 4.58
CA TYR A 56 7.01 -9.82 6.03
C TYR A 56 7.56 -11.16 6.52
N GLY A 57 7.70 -12.16 5.64
CA GLY A 57 8.22 -13.49 5.98
C GLY A 57 7.22 -14.38 6.74
N ARG A 58 5.97 -13.93 6.95
CA ARG A 58 4.96 -14.70 7.68
C ARG A 58 3.53 -14.30 7.33
N ALA A 59 2.60 -15.25 7.45
CA ALA A 59 1.16 -15.00 7.47
C ALA A 59 0.54 -15.60 8.75
N THR A 60 -0.43 -14.88 9.31
CA THR A 60 -1.21 -15.36 10.46
C THR A 60 -2.42 -16.16 10.00
N GLU A 61 -3.10 -16.83 10.92
CA GLU A 61 -4.31 -17.59 10.58
C GLU A 61 -5.44 -16.71 10.05
N MET A 62 -5.60 -15.50 10.59
CA MET A 62 -6.57 -14.53 10.07
C MET A 62 -6.35 -14.20 8.58
N HIS A 63 -5.08 -14.18 8.12
CA HIS A 63 -4.82 -13.97 6.69
C HIS A 63 -5.38 -15.12 5.85
N ARG A 64 -5.29 -16.37 6.35
CA ARG A 64 -5.76 -17.58 5.64
C ARG A 64 -7.27 -17.67 5.65
N GLU A 65 -7.89 -17.48 6.81
CA GLU A 65 -9.35 -17.49 6.97
C GLU A 65 -10.02 -16.46 6.06
N ARG A 66 -9.42 -15.27 5.93
CA ARG A 66 -9.99 -14.18 5.13
C ARG A 66 -9.64 -14.24 3.64
N ALA A 67 -8.74 -15.12 3.21
CA ALA A 67 -8.26 -15.16 1.82
C ALA A 67 -9.37 -15.40 0.79
N ASN A 68 -10.46 -16.05 1.20
CA ASN A 68 -11.60 -16.39 0.33
C ASN A 68 -12.74 -15.36 0.37
N VAL A 69 -12.61 -14.29 1.17
CA VAL A 69 -13.65 -13.27 1.30
C VAL A 69 -13.42 -12.17 0.26
N LEU A 70 -14.37 -12.01 -0.67
CA LEU A 70 -14.40 -10.91 -1.63
C LEU A 70 -15.35 -9.83 -1.11
N VAL A 71 -14.81 -8.67 -0.73
CA VAL A 71 -15.61 -7.58 -0.13
C VAL A 71 -16.01 -6.51 -1.15
N ASP A 72 -15.14 -6.23 -2.13
CA ASP A 72 -15.35 -5.19 -3.15
C ASP A 72 -15.56 -5.76 -4.56
N GLY A 73 -15.63 -7.08 -4.69
CA GLY A 73 -15.74 -7.77 -5.98
C GLY A 73 -14.48 -7.65 -6.86
N LEU A 74 -13.37 -7.14 -6.31
CA LEU A 74 -12.11 -6.96 -7.03
C LEU A 74 -11.11 -8.03 -6.58
N VAL A 75 -10.30 -8.52 -7.52
CA VAL A 75 -9.25 -9.51 -7.23
C VAL A 75 -7.92 -8.79 -7.01
N ASP A 76 -7.35 -8.91 -5.80
CA ASP A 76 -5.99 -8.45 -5.46
C ASP A 76 -4.90 -9.42 -5.95
#